data_AF-A0A1A2W403-F1
#
_entry.id   AF-A0A1A2W403-F1
#
_cell.length_a   1.000
_cell.length_b   1.000
_cell.length_c   1.000
_cell.angle_alpha   90.00
_cell.angle_beta   90.00
_cell.angle_gamma   90.00
#
_symmetry.space_group_name_H-M   'P 1'
#
loop_
_entity.id
_entity.type
_entity.pdbx_description
1 polymer ?
#
loop_
_entity_poly.entity_id
_entity_poly.type
_entity_poly.pdbx_seq_one_letter_code
_entity_poly.pdbx_strand_id
1 'polypeptide(L)'
;MRNGTETILWPGGRPGAALYPVQVTESPTTAAESNPGAVQTDSDAPTFRYTAALAGRIESTWQENWAQHGTFNVPNPVGSLAPTDGTPVPADKLFVQDMFPYPSGEGLHVGHPLGYIATDVYARYFRDDP
;
A
#
# COMPACT_ATOMS: atom_id res chain seq x y z
N MET A 1 -18.53 -4.45 39.80
CA MET A 1 -17.29 -3.81 39.34
C MET A 1 -17.31 -3.83 37.82
N ARG A 2 -17.53 -2.68 37.18
CA ARG A 2 -17.71 -2.56 35.73
C ARG A 2 -16.37 -2.11 35.13
N ASN A 3 -15.78 -2.92 34.24
CA ASN A 3 -14.61 -2.55 33.47
C ASN A 3 -15.04 -1.62 32.33
N GLY A 4 -14.71 -0.34 32.45
CA GLY A 4 -14.96 0.67 31.42
C GLY A 4 -13.82 0.69 30.41
N THR A 5 -14.14 0.41 29.15
CA THR A 5 -13.29 0.73 28.00
C THR A 5 -13.68 2.14 27.57
N GLU A 6 -12.86 3.15 27.88
CA GLU A 6 -13.06 4.49 27.33
C GLU A 6 -12.62 4.52 25.87
N THR A 7 -13.59 4.50 24.97
CA THR A 7 -13.41 4.81 23.55
C THR A 7 -13.53 6.33 23.39
N ILE A 8 -12.47 6.99 22.94
CA ILE A 8 -12.54 8.39 22.53
C ILE A 8 -13.32 8.43 21.21
N LEU A 9 -14.58 8.86 21.29
CA LEU A 9 -15.47 9.07 20.14
C LEU A 9 -15.31 10.52 19.65
N TRP A 10 -14.76 10.71 18.44
CA TRP A 10 -14.92 11.96 17.69
C TRP A 10 -16.35 12.02 17.12
N PRO A 11 -17.07 13.16 17.20
CA PRO A 11 -18.45 13.21 16.77
C PRO A 11 -18.52 13.08 15.23
N GLY A 12 -18.99 11.91 14.75
CA GLY A 12 -19.35 11.69 13.34
C GLY A 12 -18.91 10.36 12.71
N GLY A 13 -18.05 9.57 13.34
CA GLY A 13 -17.53 8.32 12.75
C GLY A 13 -18.41 7.10 13.01
N ARG A 14 -18.87 6.42 11.95
CA ARG A 14 -19.46 5.07 12.05
C ARG A 14 -18.35 4.04 12.33
N PRO A 15 -18.59 3.02 13.17
CA PRO A 15 -17.60 1.97 13.41
C PRO A 15 -17.51 1.02 12.22
N GLY A 16 -16.31 0.79 11.68
CA GLY A 16 -16.04 -0.33 10.77
C GLY A 16 -15.43 -0.05 9.39
N ALA A 17 -14.88 1.13 9.10
CA ALA A 17 -14.16 1.35 7.84
C ALA A 17 -13.07 2.42 7.99
N ALA A 18 -11.84 1.98 8.27
CA ALA A 18 -10.64 2.79 8.02
C ALA A 18 -9.86 2.15 6.87
N LEU A 19 -10.48 2.12 5.69
CA LEU A 19 -9.75 2.16 4.43
C LEU A 19 -9.90 3.60 3.96
N TYR A 20 -8.82 4.39 4.03
CA TYR A 20 -8.81 5.69 3.36
C TYR A 20 -8.94 5.41 1.86
N PRO A 21 -10.03 5.79 1.18
CA PRO A 21 -10.04 5.73 -0.27
C PRO A 21 -9.12 6.86 -0.74
N VAL A 22 -7.92 6.51 -1.22
CA VAL A 22 -7.17 7.44 -2.08
C VAL A 22 -8.03 7.62 -3.33
N GLN A 23 -8.76 8.73 -3.40
CA GLN A 23 -9.42 9.15 -4.63
C GLN A 23 -8.30 9.62 -5.56
N VAL A 24 -7.80 8.73 -6.41
CA VAL A 24 -7.01 9.12 -7.58
C VAL A 24 -7.97 9.86 -8.50
N THR A 25 -7.86 11.19 -8.58
CA THR A 25 -8.55 11.95 -9.62
C THR A 25 -7.92 11.59 -10.96
N GLU A 26 -8.53 10.64 -11.67
CA GLU A 26 -8.22 10.39 -13.07
C GLU A 26 -8.63 11.61 -13.90
N SER A 27 -7.69 12.13 -14.70
CA SER A 27 -7.98 13.09 -15.77
C SER A 27 -9.08 12.52 -16.69
N PRO A 28 -9.97 13.35 -17.27
CA PRO A 28 -11.12 12.85 -18.01
C PRO A 28 -10.63 12.19 -19.31
N THR A 29 -10.48 10.87 -19.29
CA THR A 29 -10.45 10.07 -20.51
C THR A 29 -11.90 9.75 -20.85
N THR A 30 -12.33 10.29 -21.98
CA THR A 30 -13.63 10.07 -22.62
C THR A 30 -14.11 8.62 -22.43
N ALA A 31 -15.26 8.45 -21.77
CA ALA A 31 -15.88 7.15 -21.59
C ALA A 31 -16.26 6.55 -22.94
N ALA A 32 -15.45 5.61 -23.43
CA ALA A 32 -15.87 4.65 -24.44
C ALA A 32 -16.21 3.36 -23.71
N GLU A 33 -17.49 2.98 -23.71
CA GLU A 33 -17.97 1.69 -23.23
C GLU A 33 -17.16 0.56 -23.88
N SER A 34 -16.30 -0.10 -23.11
CA SER A 34 -15.46 -1.19 -23.61
C SER A 34 -16.11 -2.54 -23.30
N ASN A 35 -16.54 -3.20 -24.37
CA ASN A 35 -17.02 -4.57 -24.39
C ASN A 35 -15.93 -5.52 -23.83
N PRO A 36 -16.21 -6.36 -22.80
CA PRO A 36 -15.18 -7.12 -22.07
C PRO A 36 -14.54 -8.29 -22.85
N GLY A 37 -14.78 -8.41 -24.15
CA GLY A 37 -14.24 -9.47 -25.01
C GLY A 37 -13.29 -9.02 -26.12
N ALA A 38 -12.99 -7.73 -26.25
CA ALA A 38 -12.13 -7.23 -27.32
C ALA A 38 -10.71 -6.95 -26.81
N VAL A 39 -9.75 -7.81 -27.19
CA VAL A 39 -8.32 -7.44 -27.12
C VAL A 39 -8.10 -6.36 -28.18
N GLN A 40 -8.23 -5.09 -27.80
CA GLN A 40 -7.78 -3.99 -28.63
C GLN A 40 -6.25 -4.04 -28.62
N THR A 41 -5.66 -4.52 -29.72
CA THR A 41 -4.25 -4.31 -30.02
C THR A 41 -4.06 -2.83 -30.31
N ASP A 42 -3.56 -2.09 -29.32
CA ASP A 42 -3.13 -0.70 -29.50
C ASP A 42 -2.05 -0.66 -30.59
N SER A 43 -2.43 -0.27 -31.81
CA SER A 43 -1.52 -0.23 -32.95
C SER A 43 -0.46 0.88 -32.82
N ASP A 44 -0.67 1.81 -31.90
CA ASP A 44 0.29 2.88 -31.53
C ASP A 44 1.16 2.47 -30.33
N ALA A 45 1.05 1.20 -29.89
CA ALA A 45 1.88 0.70 -28.81
C ALA A 45 3.35 0.60 -29.29
N PRO A 46 4.27 1.19 -28.53
CA PRO A 46 5.71 1.14 -28.79
C PRO A 46 6.26 -0.30 -28.73
N THR A 47 6.95 -0.73 -29.79
CA THR A 47 7.37 -2.12 -30.01
C THR A 47 8.18 -2.77 -28.88
N PHE A 48 8.96 -1.99 -28.11
CA PHE A 48 9.88 -2.50 -27.08
C PHE A 48 9.59 -1.99 -25.65
N ARG A 49 8.35 -1.59 -25.34
CA ARG A 49 7.95 -1.26 -23.96
C ARG A 49 6.53 -1.75 -23.67
N TYR A 50 6.25 -2.05 -22.40
CA TYR A 50 4.90 -2.36 -21.95
C TYR A 50 4.01 -1.11 -22.00
N THR A 51 2.69 -1.30 -22.12
CA THR A 51 1.71 -0.21 -22.06
C THR A 51 1.39 0.16 -20.61
N ALA A 52 0.87 1.36 -20.37
CA ALA A 52 0.40 1.78 -19.04
C ALA A 52 -0.67 0.82 -18.49
N ALA A 53 -1.58 0.34 -19.35
CA ALA A 53 -2.58 -0.64 -18.96
C ALA A 53 -1.97 -1.98 -18.53
N LEU A 54 -0.91 -2.45 -19.22
CA LEU A 54 -0.20 -3.67 -18.80
C LEU A 54 0.56 -3.44 -17.49
N ALA A 55 1.21 -2.29 -17.32
CA ALA A 55 1.89 -1.91 -16.08
C ALA A 55 0.92 -1.93 -14.89
N GLY A 56 -0.22 -1.25 -15.01
CA GLY A 56 -1.24 -1.19 -13.95
C GLY A 56 -1.76 -2.57 -13.56
N ARG A 57 -1.94 -3.50 -14.51
CA ARG A 57 -2.30 -4.90 -14.19
C ARG A 57 -1.21 -5.62 -13.40
N ILE A 58 0.05 -5.47 -13.80
CA ILE A 58 1.19 -6.09 -13.12
C ILE A 58 1.32 -5.52 -11.71
N GLU A 59 1.25 -4.20 -11.56
CA GLU A 59 1.33 -3.50 -10.27
C GLU A 59 0.21 -3.93 -9.32
N SER A 60 -1.04 -3.95 -9.80
CA SER A 60 -2.20 -4.37 -9.00
C SER A 60 -2.07 -5.82 -8.53
N THR A 61 -1.64 -6.72 -9.42
CA THR A 61 -1.40 -8.13 -9.09
C THR A 61 -0.37 -8.26 -7.95
N TRP A 62 0.72 -7.49 -7.98
CA TRP A 62 1.72 -7.52 -6.92
C TRP A 62 1.22 -6.90 -5.61
N GLN A 63 0.47 -5.80 -5.67
CA GLN A 63 -0.14 -5.18 -4.49
C GLN A 63 -1.10 -6.15 -3.78
N GLU A 64 -1.93 -6.86 -4.54
CA GLU A 64 -2.82 -7.90 -4.03
C GLU A 64 -2.04 -9.04 -3.38
N ASN A 65 -1.01 -9.56 -4.06
CA ASN A 65 -0.18 -10.62 -3.52
C ASN A 65 0.51 -10.21 -2.21
N TRP A 66 1.04 -8.99 -2.12
CA TRP A 66 1.67 -8.48 -0.90
C TRP A 66 0.68 -8.37 0.25
N ALA A 67 -0.54 -7.91 -0.02
CA ALA A 67 -1.59 -7.81 0.98
C ALA A 67 -2.05 -9.20 1.46
N GLN A 68 -2.30 -10.13 0.54
CA GLN A 68 -2.74 -11.49 0.85
C GLN A 68 -1.73 -12.26 1.69
N HIS A 69 -0.44 -12.11 1.40
CA HIS A 69 0.63 -12.79 2.14
C HIS A 69 1.14 -12.01 3.35
N GLY A 70 0.64 -10.80 3.60
CA GLY A 70 1.16 -9.94 4.66
C GLY A 70 2.67 -9.69 4.52
N THR A 71 3.17 -9.51 3.29
CA THR A 71 4.61 -9.48 2.96
C THR A 71 5.42 -8.47 3.78
N PHE A 72 4.77 -7.40 4.24
CA PHE A 72 5.39 -6.34 5.04
C PHE A 72 5.08 -6.44 6.54
N ASN A 73 4.45 -7.52 7.01
CA ASN A 73 4.26 -7.77 8.43
C ASN A 73 5.61 -8.12 9.09
N VAL A 74 5.92 -7.44 10.19
CA VAL A 74 7.12 -7.70 10.98
C VAL A 74 6.71 -8.40 12.29
N PRO A 75 7.28 -9.58 12.61
CA PRO A 75 6.97 -10.26 13.87
C PRO A 75 7.31 -9.38 15.07
N ASN A 76 6.40 -9.34 16.05
CA ASN A 76 6.56 -8.57 17.27
C ASN A 76 6.64 -9.48 18.49
N PRO A 77 7.31 -9.09 19.59
CA PRO A 77 7.38 -9.93 20.78
C PRO A 77 6.01 -10.23 21.43
N VAL A 78 5.02 -9.37 21.16
CA VAL A 78 3.66 -9.46 21.69
C VAL A 78 2.65 -9.02 20.63
N GLY A 79 1.37 -9.34 20.86
CA GLY A 79 0.25 -8.89 20.01
C GLY A 79 -0.09 -9.85 18.87
N SER A 80 -0.90 -9.38 17.92
CA SER A 80 -1.43 -10.21 16.82
C SER A 80 -0.39 -10.67 15.80
N LEU A 81 0.81 -10.08 15.81
CA LEU A 81 1.94 -10.45 14.96
C LEU A 81 3.03 -11.22 15.74
N ALA A 82 2.75 -11.65 16.97
CA ALA A 82 3.67 -12.51 17.71
C ALA A 82 3.66 -13.94 17.13
N PRO A 83 4.83 -14.59 16.98
CA PRO A 83 4.87 -15.96 16.53
C PRO A 83 4.09 -16.90 17.48
N THR A 84 3.17 -17.67 16.91
CA THR A 84 2.29 -18.58 17.69
C THR A 84 2.96 -19.91 18.02
N ASP A 85 4.04 -20.24 17.32
CA ASP A 85 4.82 -21.47 17.44
C ASP A 85 5.98 -21.34 18.45
N GLY A 86 6.10 -20.18 19.11
CA GLY A 86 7.17 -19.91 20.07
C GLY A 86 8.52 -19.59 19.42
N THR A 87 8.58 -19.39 18.10
CA THR A 87 9.80 -18.92 17.45
C THR A 87 10.19 -17.53 17.98
N PRO A 88 11.49 -17.30 18.31
CA PRO A 88 11.93 -16.00 18.78
C PRO A 88 11.89 -14.98 17.64
N VAL A 89 11.53 -13.73 17.97
CA VAL A 89 11.62 -12.63 17.01
C VAL A 89 13.11 -12.31 16.75
N PRO A 90 13.53 -12.01 15.50
CA PRO A 90 14.90 -11.64 15.18
C PRO A 90 15.44 -10.52 16.10
N ALA A 91 16.69 -10.68 16.55
CA ALA A 91 17.35 -9.72 17.43
C ALA A 91 17.78 -8.46 16.66
N ASP A 92 18.23 -8.64 15.41
CA ASP A 92 18.60 -7.55 14.51
C ASP A 92 17.34 -6.90 13.96
N LYS A 93 17.05 -5.68 14.45
CA LYS A 93 15.88 -4.91 14.07
C LYS A 93 16.32 -3.61 13.43
N LEU A 94 15.62 -3.24 12.36
CA LEU A 94 15.76 -1.95 11.72
C LEU A 94 14.41 -1.22 11.78
N PHE A 95 14.43 0.04 12.22
CA PHE A 95 13.27 0.92 12.15
C PHE A 95 13.60 2.12 11.27
N VAL A 96 12.96 2.17 10.10
CA VAL A 96 13.10 3.24 9.11
C VAL A 96 11.79 4.04 9.14
N GLN A 97 11.87 5.35 9.33
CA GLN A 97 10.70 6.20 9.47
C GLN A 97 10.73 7.34 8.47
N ASP A 98 9.64 7.45 7.72
CA ASP A 98 9.33 8.60 6.90
C ASP A 98 8.64 9.71 7.71
N MET A 99 8.88 10.95 7.30
CA MET A 99 8.09 12.08 7.77
C MET A 99 6.70 12.00 7.16
N PHE A 100 5.69 11.76 8.00
CA PHE A 100 4.30 11.70 7.54
C PHE A 100 3.84 13.04 6.95
N PRO A 101 3.11 13.02 5.82
CA PRO A 101 2.67 14.24 5.17
C PRO A 101 1.46 14.85 5.88
N TYR A 102 1.31 16.17 5.80
CA TYR A 102 0.09 16.83 6.26
C TYR A 102 -1.05 16.67 5.25
N PRO A 103 -2.31 16.41 5.69
CA PRO A 103 -3.47 16.25 4.81
C PRO A 103 -4.03 17.63 4.38
N SER A 104 -3.21 18.47 3.75
CA SER A 104 -3.53 19.86 3.42
C SER A 104 -3.83 20.12 1.95
N GLY A 105 -3.91 19.08 1.12
CA GLY A 105 -4.29 19.13 -0.29
C GLY A 105 -5.05 17.88 -0.73
N GLU A 106 -5.45 17.80 -2.00
CA GLU A 106 -6.21 16.65 -2.55
C GLU A 106 -5.39 15.36 -2.61
N GLY A 107 -4.06 15.46 -2.58
CA GLY A 107 -3.17 14.30 -2.61
C GLY A 107 -1.70 14.66 -2.52
N LEU A 108 -0.85 13.65 -2.72
CA LEU A 108 0.60 13.80 -2.74
C LEU A 108 1.08 14.28 -4.12
N HIS A 109 1.87 15.35 -4.17
CA HIS A 109 2.63 15.69 -5.38
C HIS A 109 3.87 14.78 -5.53
N VAL A 110 4.46 14.74 -6.74
CA VAL A 110 5.62 13.91 -7.11
C VAL A 110 6.90 14.13 -6.28
N GLY A 111 6.91 15.12 -5.40
CA GLY A 111 8.02 15.37 -4.48
C GLY A 111 7.92 14.57 -3.17
N HIS A 112 6.72 14.19 -2.73
CA HIS A 112 6.57 13.37 -1.51
C HIS A 112 7.19 11.97 -1.67
N PRO A 113 6.97 11.25 -2.79
CA PRO A 113 7.53 9.91 -2.95
C PRO A 113 9.05 9.86 -2.98
N LEU A 114 9.75 10.98 -3.22
CA LEU A 114 11.21 10.99 -3.28
C LEU A 114 11.84 10.49 -1.97
N GLY A 115 11.35 11.00 -0.83
CA GLY A 115 11.81 10.53 0.49
C GLY A 115 11.37 9.09 0.75
N TYR A 116 10.13 8.76 0.43
CA TYR A 116 9.52 7.45 0.72
C TYR A 116 10.16 6.31 -0.09
N ILE A 117 10.60 6.57 -1.32
CA ILE A 117 11.30 5.59 -2.13
C ILE A 117 12.70 5.33 -1.56
N ALA A 118 13.40 6.36 -1.07
CA ALA A 118 14.72 6.18 -0.49
C ALA A 118 14.68 5.29 0.75
N THR A 119 13.72 5.52 1.64
CA THR A 119 13.50 4.71 2.85
C THR A 119 12.94 3.31 2.53
N ASP A 120 12.04 3.17 1.56
CA ASP A 120 11.53 1.86 1.10
C ASP A 120 12.66 0.99 0.50
N VAL A 121 13.51 1.54 -0.36
CA VAL A 121 14.68 0.81 -0.91
C VAL A 121 15.63 0.38 0.20
N TYR A 122 15.94 1.27 1.14
CA TYR A 122 16.79 0.95 2.28
C TYR A 122 16.19 -0.16 3.15
N ALA A 123 14.90 -0.06 3.49
CA ALA A 123 14.19 -1.07 4.28
C ALA A 123 14.14 -2.44 3.57
N ARG A 124 13.90 -2.48 2.25
CA ARG A 124 13.90 -3.73 1.47
C ARG A 124 15.27 -4.37 1.42
N TYR A 125 16.32 -3.58 1.22
CA TYR A 125 17.69 -4.07 1.22
C TYR A 125 18.02 -4.81 2.54
N PHE A 126 17.71 -4.21 3.69
CA PHE A 126 17.97 -4.82 5.00
C PHE A 126 17.00 -5.94 5.40
N ARG A 127 15.92 -6.16 4.65
CA ARG A 127 15.01 -7.29 4.85
C ARG A 127 15.51 -8.56 4.16
N ASP A 128 16.21 -8.39 3.03
CA ASP A 128 16.68 -9.49 2.17
C ASP A 128 18.18 -9.82 2.42
N ASP A 129 18.88 -9.01 3.22
CA ASP A 129 20.28 -9.26 3.65
C ASP A 129 20.29 -10.41 4.69
N PRO A 130 21.03 -11.51 4.47
CA PRO A 130 21.06 -12.69 5.35
C PRO A 130 21.76 -12.48 6.70
#